data_AF-A0A7W2PZ29-F1
#
_entry.id   AF-A0A7W2PZ29-F1
#
_cell.length_a   1.000
_cell.length_b   1.000
_cell.length_c   1.000
_cell.angle_alpha   90.00
_cell.angle_beta   90.00
_cell.angle_gamma   90.00
#
_symmetry.space_group_name_H-M   'P 1'
#
loop_
_entity.id
_entity.type
_entity.pdbx_description
1 polymer ?
#
loop_
_entity_poly.entity_id
_entity_poly.type
_entity_poly.pdbx_seq_one_letter_code
_entity_poly.pdbx_strand_id
1 'polypeptide(L)' 'MTSNFRMQGLQDDLVRNASELDELCQALDGHARFLRHSVHEADAQAMDGHVDALRHSACDMRDIARSIEP' A
#
# COMPACT_ATOMS: atom_id res chain seq x y z
N MET A 1 -4.61 -29.97 10.46
CA MET A 1 -3.40 -29.13 10.69
C MET A 1 -2.93 -28.37 9.45
N THR A 2 -3.27 -28.77 8.21
CA THR A 2 -2.88 -28.06 6.97
C THR A 2 -3.58 -26.71 6.73
N SER A 3 -4.79 -26.50 7.25
CA SER A 3 -5.51 -25.23 7.08
C SER A 3 -4.84 -24.05 7.79
N ASN A 4 -4.22 -24.26 8.94
CA ASN A 4 -3.52 -23.20 9.68
C ASN A 4 -2.29 -22.70 8.91
N PHE A 5 -1.52 -23.60 8.27
CA PHE A 5 -0.36 -23.19 7.48
C PHE A 5 -0.74 -22.41 6.21
N ARG A 6 -1.89 -22.73 5.60
CA ARG A 6 -2.39 -21.96 4.44
C ARG A 6 -2.89 -20.57 4.83
N MET A 7 -3.60 -20.45 5.95
CA MET A 7 -4.04 -19.14 6.46
C MET A 7 -2.85 -18.28 6.91
N GLN A 8 -1.83 -18.90 7.51
CA GLN A 8 -0.61 -18.22 7.90
C GLN A 8 0.20 -17.73 6.68
N GLY A 9 0.33 -18.54 5.63
CA GLY A 9 0.95 -18.11 4.37
C GLY A 9 0.20 -16.96 3.69
N LEU A 10 -1.14 -16.98 3.71
CA LEU A 10 -1.96 -15.89 3.19
C LEU A 10 -1.79 -14.60 4.00
N GLN A 11 -1.73 -14.71 5.33
CA GLN A 11 -1.44 -13.59 6.23
C GLN A 11 -0.07 -12.98 5.92
N ASP A 12 0.97 -13.81 5.79
CA ASP A 12 2.33 -13.36 5.47
C ASP A 12 2.38 -12.65 4.11
N ASP A 13 1.71 -13.20 3.08
CA ASP A 13 1.63 -12.59 1.76
C ASP A 13 0.87 -11.25 1.77
N LEU A 14 -0.22 -11.13 2.54
CA LEU A 14 -0.96 -9.88 2.69
C LEU A 14 -0.11 -8.80 3.39
N VAL A 15 0.64 -9.18 4.43
CA VAL A 15 1.55 -8.27 5.14
C VAL A 15 2.69 -7.83 4.22
N ARG A 16 3.25 -8.75 3.44
CA ARG A 16 4.31 -8.44 2.47
C ARG A 16 3.80 -7.47 1.40
N ASN A 17 2.67 -7.76 0.77
CA ASN A 17 2.08 -6.90 -0.25
C ASN A 17 1.73 -5.50 0.30
N ALA A 18 1.23 -5.42 1.54
CA ALA A 18 0.97 -4.15 2.20
C ALA A 18 2.23 -3.35 2.52
N SER A 19 3.40 -4.02 2.64
CA SER A 19 4.69 -3.36 2.85
C SER A 19 5.28 -2.86 1.52
N GLU A 20 5.21 -3.68 0.47
CA GLU A 20 5.59 -3.30 -0.89
C GLU A 20 4.78 -2.08 -1.38
N LEU A 21 3.49 -2.01 -1.04
CA LEU A 21 2.66 -0.85 -1.35
C LEU A 21 3.04 0.42 -0.58
N ASP A 22 3.50 0.29 0.67
CA ASP A 22 4.00 1.44 1.43
C ASP A 22 5.28 2.01 0.80
N GLU A 23 6.21 1.14 0.39
CA GLU A 23 7.43 1.54 -0.32
C GLU A 23 7.09 2.26 -1.63
N LEU A 24 6.12 1.74 -2.38
CA LEU A 24 5.64 2.36 -3.60
C LEU A 24 4.99 3.73 -3.32
N CYS A 25 4.15 3.84 -2.30
CA CYS A 25 3.57 5.12 -1.86
C CYS A 25 4.67 6.13 -1.51
N GLN A 26 5.73 5.69 -0.84
CA GLN A 26 6.84 6.55 -0.44
C GLN A 26 7.65 7.04 -1.66
N ALA A 27 7.85 6.20 -2.66
CA ALA A 27 8.47 6.58 -3.93
C ALA A 27 7.60 7.55 -4.74
N LEU A 28 6.28 7.35 -4.72
CA LEU A 28 5.31 8.22 -5.38
C LEU A 28 5.20 9.59 -4.69
N ASP A 29 5.26 9.65 -3.35
CA ASP A 29 5.33 10.92 -2.60
C ASP A 29 6.54 11.76 -3.01
N GLY A 30 7.69 11.11 -3.23
CA GLY A 30 8.90 11.77 -3.72
C GLY A 30 8.70 12.37 -5.11
N HIS A 31 8.03 11.65 -6.01
CA HIS A 31 7.71 12.13 -7.35
C HIS A 31 6.64 13.23 -7.34
N ALA A 32 5.59 13.10 -6.54
CA ALA A 32 4.57 14.14 -6.39
C ALA A 32 5.21 15.44 -5.90
N ARG A 33 6.10 15.36 -4.90
CA ARG A 33 6.87 16.54 -4.43
C ARG A 33 7.73 17.14 -5.54
N PHE A 34 8.38 16.32 -6.37
CA PHE A 34 9.14 16.81 -7.53
C PHE A 34 8.24 17.52 -8.56
N LEU A 35 7.07 16.95 -8.86
CA LEU A 35 6.09 17.52 -9.80
C LEU A 35 5.49 18.83 -9.27
N ARG A 36 5.24 18.96 -7.96
CA ARG A 36 4.76 20.20 -7.32
C ARG A 36 5.75 21.36 -7.42
N HIS A 37 7.05 21.07 -7.46
CA HIS A 37 8.08 22.09 -7.69
C HIS A 37 8.36 22.34 -9.18
N SER A 38 7.68 21.61 -10.06
CA SER A 38 7.74 21.76 -11.51
C SER A 38 6.46 22.46 -12.01
N VAL A 39 6.34 22.64 -13.33
CA VAL A 39 5.13 23.22 -13.98
C VAL A 39 3.91 22.27 -13.97
N HIS A 40 4.06 21.07 -13.38
CA HIS A 40 3.13 19.95 -13.45
C HIS A 40 2.29 19.80 -12.16
N GLU A 41 1.72 20.91 -11.67
CA GLU A 41 0.96 20.92 -10.42
C GLU A 41 -0.30 20.03 -10.48
N ALA A 42 -0.96 19.95 -11.64
CA ALA A 42 -2.10 19.07 -11.86
C ALA A 42 -1.73 17.58 -11.77
N ASP A 43 -0.57 17.20 -12.29
CA ASP A 43 -0.08 15.82 -12.26
C ASP A 43 0.32 15.42 -10.83
N ALA A 44 0.91 16.36 -10.08
CA ALA A 44 1.16 16.19 -8.66
C ALA A 44 -0.13 15.92 -7.85
N GLN A 45 -1.20 16.67 -8.12
CA GLN A 45 -2.46 16.53 -7.41
C GLN A 45 -3.18 15.22 -7.73
N ALA A 46 -3.10 14.77 -8.99
CA ALA A 46 -3.57 13.44 -9.39
C ALA A 46 -2.75 12.34 -8.70
N MET A 47 -1.43 12.52 -8.62
CA MET A 47 -0.54 11.59 -7.92
C MET A 47 -0.83 11.49 -6.42
N ASP A 48 -1.07 12.60 -5.73
CA ASP A 48 -1.44 12.59 -4.31
C ASP A 48 -2.72 11.75 -4.08
N GLY A 49 -3.71 11.85 -4.97
CA GLY A 49 -4.92 11.03 -4.91
C GLY A 49 -4.67 9.53 -5.13
N HIS A 50 -3.74 9.18 -6.02
CA HIS A 50 -3.33 7.78 -6.23
C HIS A 50 -2.57 7.21 -5.04
N VAL A 51 -1.69 7.99 -4.42
CA VAL A 51 -0.97 7.58 -3.19
C VAL A 51 -1.94 7.32 -2.05
N ASP A 52 -2.93 8.20 -1.87
CA ASP A 52 -3.92 8.04 -0.80
C ASP A 52 -4.76 6.76 -0.98
N ALA A 53 -5.17 6.44 -2.21
CA ALA A 53 -5.89 5.21 -2.53
C ALA A 53 -5.04 3.94 -2.30
N LEU A 54 -3.75 3.99 -2.63
CA LEU A 54 -2.83 2.87 -2.39
C LEU A 54 -2.58 2.65 -0.90
N ARG A 55 -2.45 3.72 -0.11
CA ARG A 55 -2.34 3.64 1.36
C ARG A 55 -3.58 3.02 1.99
N HIS A 56 -4.77 3.43 1.55
CA HIS A 56 -6.02 2.79 1.99
C HIS A 56 -6.03 1.30 1.68
N SER A 57 -5.63 0.92 0.46
CA SER A 57 -5.55 -0.49 0.06
C SER A 57 -4.57 -1.28 0.93
N ALA A 58 -3.40 -0.71 1.26
CA ALA A 58 -2.42 -1.33 2.15
C ALA A 58 -2.95 -1.48 3.58
N CYS A 59 -3.67 -0.49 4.10
CA CYS A 59 -4.36 -0.59 5.39
C CYS A 59 -5.40 -1.72 5.38
N ASP A 60 -6.25 -1.78 4.35
CA ASP A 60 -7.27 -2.84 4.21
C ASP A 60 -6.63 -4.23 4.19
N MET A 61 -5.50 -4.40 3.48
CA MET A 61 -4.77 -5.67 3.46
C MET A 61 -4.23 -6.06 4.83
N ARG A 62 -3.74 -5.10 5.63
CA ARG A 62 -3.29 -5.37 7.00
C ARG A 62 -4.45 -5.73 7.92
N ASP A 63 -5.58 -5.06 7.77
CA ASP A 63 -6.76 -5.32 8.59
C ASP A 63 -7.36 -6.69 8.26
N ILE A 64 -7.39 -7.07 6.98
CA ILE A 64 -7.75 -8.43 6.55
C ILE A 64 -6.75 -9.44 7.11
N ALA A 65 -5.44 -9.19 6.99
CA ALA A 65 -4.39 -10.07 7.52
C ALA A 65 -4.52 -10.27 9.03
N ARG A 66 -4.90 -9.23 9.78
CA ARG A 66 -5.18 -9.31 11.23
C ARG A 66 -6.47 -10.08 11.53
N SER A 67 -7.50 -9.95 10.71
CA SER A 67 -8.76 -10.69 10.87
C SER A 67 -8.61 -12.21 10.62
N ILE A 68 -7.55 -12.62 9.93
CA ILE A 68 -7.21 -14.02 9.66
C ILE A 68 -6.56 -14.69 10.91
N GLU A 69 -6.55 -14.02 12.07
CA GLU A 69 -6.11 -14.61 13.34
C GLU A 69 -6.72 -16.02 13.59
N PRO A 70 -5.93 -16.98 14.11
CA PRO A 70 -6.27 -18.40 14.20
C PRO A 70 -7.34 -18.74 15.25
#